data_AF-A0A8T4BIP2-F1
#
_entry.id   AF-A0A8T4BIP2-F1
#
_cell.length_a   1.000
_cell.length_b   1.000
_cell.length_c   1.000
_cell.angle_alpha   90.00
_cell.angle_beta   90.00
_cell.angle_gamma   90.00
#
_symmetry.space_group_name_H-M   'P 1'
#
loop_
_entity.id
_entity.type
_entity.pdbx_description
1 polymer ?
#
loop_
_entity_poly.entity_id
_entity_poly.type
_entity_poly.pdbx_seq_one_letter_code
_entity_poly.pdbx_strand_id
1 'polypeptide(L)'
;MLELLLAVGMIACLVGAMFIHTGSMPPLVVVESKSMIHEEQGEIGSIDAGDLILVHDQPASTIVTFAEATDKNHRSYGHERHGMEGDVIIYAKNGEEGTPIIHRAILRVVAEQTILPDREAEDPCPEDATYDAQRMAEDGLRGSCILTWTVPGTSVKDVVNVTVLFDGSDAAYYDCKRPAHSGENYVVEPHLVVWQWEPIHEGILTLGDNNKCSVDQGAQATNGSSGVHSPSGIVGPIRDTWVLGVAGGELPWLGTVKLMMGGENSYGTQDVPYSSFSALFTLLALVLLAPFVTENVFKRILSRAPEWKWAQPVDVPEEE
;
A
#
# COMPACT_ATOMS: atom_id res chain seq x y z
N MET A 1 -38.74 10.87 5.14
CA MET A 1 -38.77 10.04 3.91
C MET A 1 -37.92 10.68 2.80
N LEU A 2 -38.21 11.90 2.33
CA LEU A 2 -37.42 12.57 1.30
C LEU A 2 -35.96 12.79 1.69
N GLU A 3 -35.69 13.30 2.90
CA GLU A 3 -34.32 13.52 3.40
C GLU A 3 -33.50 12.23 3.46
N LEU A 4 -34.14 11.13 3.90
CA LEU A 4 -33.50 9.81 3.92
C LEU A 4 -33.16 9.33 2.51
N LEU A 5 -34.07 9.50 1.54
CA LEU A 5 -33.82 9.15 0.13
C LEU A 5 -32.72 10.00 -0.49
N LEU A 6 -32.67 11.30 -0.18
CA LEU A 6 -31.61 12.20 -0.62
C LEU A 6 -30.26 11.80 -0.02
N ALA A 7 -30.21 11.50 1.28
CA ALA A 7 -28.99 11.07 1.96
C ALA A 7 -28.45 9.75 1.38
N VAL A 8 -29.33 8.74 1.23
CA VAL A 8 -28.97 7.46 0.63
C VAL A 8 -28.53 7.62 -0.83
N GLY A 9 -29.26 8.43 -1.61
CA GLY A 9 -28.92 8.74 -3.00
C GLY A 9 -27.57 9.43 -3.13
N MET A 10 -27.26 10.39 -2.26
CA MET A 10 -25.96 11.06 -2.23
C MET A 10 -24.83 10.09 -1.88
N ILE A 11 -25.00 9.26 -0.85
CA ILE A 11 -23.99 8.26 -0.46
C ILE A 11 -23.76 7.27 -1.61
N ALA A 12 -24.82 6.76 -2.23
CA ALA A 12 -24.71 5.86 -3.37
C ALA A 12 -24.00 6.52 -4.56
N CYS A 13 -24.26 7.81 -4.80
CA CYS A 13 -23.60 8.56 -5.87
C CYS A 13 -22.10 8.78 -5.57
N LEU A 14 -21.74 9.10 -4.32
CA LEU A 14 -20.36 9.25 -3.89
C LEU A 14 -19.59 7.93 -3.97
N VAL A 15 -20.13 6.86 -3.39
CA VAL A 15 -19.51 5.52 -3.43
C VAL A 15 -19.44 5.01 -4.87
N GLY A 16 -20.47 5.23 -5.68
CA GLY A 16 -20.48 4.87 -7.09
C GLY A 16 -19.45 5.65 -7.91
N ALA A 17 -19.32 6.97 -7.69
CA ALA A 17 -18.30 7.79 -8.34
C ALA A 17 -16.89 7.35 -7.94
N MET A 18 -16.67 7.04 -6.67
CA MET A 18 -15.39 6.51 -6.21
C MET A 18 -15.09 5.15 -6.83
N PHE A 19 -16.04 4.21 -6.83
CA PHE A 19 -15.87 2.91 -7.46
C PHE A 19 -15.54 3.02 -8.96
N ILE A 20 -16.21 3.93 -9.68
CA ILE A 20 -15.89 4.21 -11.09
C ILE A 20 -14.47 4.77 -11.25
N HIS A 21 -14.01 5.59 -10.30
CA HIS A 21 -12.69 6.21 -10.34
C HIS A 21 -11.57 5.24 -9.94
N THR A 22 -11.81 4.39 -8.95
CA THR A 22 -10.79 3.52 -8.36
C THR A 22 -10.79 2.11 -8.92
N GLY A 23 -11.93 1.60 -9.42
CA GLY A 23 -12.07 0.23 -9.89
C GLY A 23 -12.12 -0.84 -8.77
N SER A 24 -11.68 -0.52 -7.55
CA SER A 24 -11.69 -1.45 -6.41
C SER A 24 -12.88 -1.26 -5.47
N MET A 25 -13.32 -2.36 -4.85
CA MET A 25 -14.27 -2.36 -3.73
C MET A 25 -13.70 -3.17 -2.55
N PRO A 26 -13.52 -2.57 -1.36
CA PRO A 26 -13.84 -1.18 -1.01
C PRO A 26 -12.86 -0.17 -1.63
N PRO A 27 -13.32 1.03 -2.04
CA PRO A 27 -12.47 2.05 -2.69
C PRO A 27 -11.56 2.80 -1.70
N LEU A 28 -11.83 2.66 -0.40
CA LEU A 28 -11.07 3.26 0.69
C LEU A 28 -10.78 2.23 1.77
N VAL A 29 -9.55 2.24 2.27
CA VAL A 29 -9.11 1.43 3.42
C VAL A 29 -8.52 2.33 4.50
N VAL A 30 -8.69 1.93 5.76
CA VAL A 30 -8.10 2.64 6.90
C VAL A 30 -6.83 1.94 7.31
N VAL A 31 -5.78 2.72 7.53
CA VAL A 31 -4.50 2.24 8.05
C VAL A 31 -4.61 2.07 9.55
N GLU A 32 -4.31 0.87 10.04
CA GLU A 32 -4.49 0.54 11.46
C GLU A 32 -3.18 0.55 12.25
N SER A 33 -2.04 0.28 11.62
CA SER A 33 -0.75 0.05 12.29
C SER A 33 0.36 1.00 11.85
N LYS A 34 1.45 1.03 12.62
CA LYS A 34 2.64 1.84 12.34
C LYS A 34 3.64 1.22 11.35
N SER A 35 3.30 0.20 10.57
CA SER A 35 4.30 -0.50 9.75
C SER A 35 4.79 0.31 8.54
N MET A 36 4.07 1.36 8.14
CA MET A 36 4.39 2.20 6.97
C MET A 36 4.82 3.63 7.30
N ILE A 37 4.92 4.00 8.59
CA ILE A 37 5.26 5.38 8.98
C ILE A 37 6.71 5.71 8.64
N HIS A 38 6.98 6.96 8.28
CA HIS A 38 8.36 7.44 8.10
C HIS A 38 8.85 8.24 9.31
N GLU A 39 7.93 8.93 9.99
CA GLU A 39 8.18 9.74 11.18
C GLU A 39 7.20 9.38 12.31
N GLU A 40 7.68 9.33 13.57
CA GLU A 40 6.84 8.94 14.71
C GLU A 40 5.69 9.93 15.02
N GLN A 41 5.87 11.20 14.64
CA GLN A 41 4.85 12.24 14.80
C GLN A 41 3.90 12.34 13.59
N GLY A 42 4.08 11.48 12.59
CA GLY A 42 3.31 11.49 11.34
C GLY A 42 3.72 12.60 10.37
N GLU A 43 3.61 12.31 9.08
CA GLU A 43 4.00 13.19 7.98
C GLU A 43 3.02 13.05 6.80
N ILE A 44 2.57 14.19 6.26
CA ILE A 44 1.76 14.20 5.04
C ILE A 44 2.62 13.75 3.86
N GLY A 45 2.16 12.74 3.14
CA GLY A 45 2.87 12.09 2.05
C GLY A 45 3.46 10.74 2.45
N SER A 46 3.31 10.30 3.70
CA SER A 46 3.60 8.94 4.16
C SER A 46 2.34 8.29 4.72
N ILE A 47 2.30 6.95 4.76
CA ILE A 47 1.11 6.23 5.22
C ILE A 47 1.14 6.09 6.74
N ASP A 48 0.35 6.90 7.43
CA ASP A 48 0.24 6.88 8.88
C ASP A 48 -1.02 6.16 9.38
N ALA A 49 -0.94 5.61 10.59
CA ALA A 49 -2.10 5.03 11.24
C ALA A 49 -3.19 6.08 11.47
N GLY A 50 -4.41 5.77 11.05
CA GLY A 50 -5.53 6.72 11.04
C GLY A 50 -5.73 7.45 9.71
N ASP A 51 -4.93 7.19 8.69
CA ASP A 51 -5.20 7.68 7.35
C ASP A 51 -6.18 6.79 6.58
N LEU A 52 -6.82 7.39 5.58
CA LEU A 52 -7.66 6.72 4.60
C LEU A 52 -6.92 6.66 3.27
N ILE A 53 -6.70 5.47 2.73
CA ILE A 53 -5.99 5.28 1.45
C ILE A 53 -7.00 4.93 0.36
N LEU A 54 -6.93 5.64 -0.77
CA LEU A 54 -7.63 5.25 -1.99
C LEU A 54 -6.95 4.04 -2.61
N VAL A 55 -7.73 2.98 -2.83
CA VAL A 55 -7.24 1.72 -3.41
C VAL A 55 -7.59 1.70 -4.87
N HIS A 56 -6.60 1.66 -5.76
CA HIS A 56 -6.81 1.59 -7.21
C HIS A 56 -6.64 0.16 -7.72
N ASP A 57 -7.60 -0.30 -8.50
CA ASP A 57 -7.50 -1.54 -9.26
C ASP A 57 -6.63 -1.26 -10.49
N GLN A 58 -5.48 -1.92 -10.55
CA GLN A 58 -4.59 -1.83 -11.69
C GLN A 58 -3.91 -3.18 -11.92
N PRO A 59 -3.58 -3.52 -13.17
CA PRO A 59 -2.91 -4.77 -13.48
C PRO A 59 -1.62 -4.90 -12.69
N ALA A 60 -1.38 -6.06 -12.08
CA ALA A 60 -0.19 -6.25 -11.26
C ALA A 60 1.13 -6.07 -12.05
N SER A 61 1.11 -6.22 -13.38
CA SER A 61 2.25 -5.94 -14.26
C SER A 61 2.65 -4.47 -14.37
N THR A 62 1.81 -3.53 -13.90
CA THR A 62 2.13 -2.10 -13.85
C THR A 62 2.72 -1.67 -12.51
N ILE A 63 2.74 -2.56 -11.51
CA ILE A 63 3.33 -2.29 -10.19
C ILE A 63 4.84 -2.13 -10.37
N VAL A 64 5.36 -0.98 -9.95
CA VAL A 64 6.80 -0.68 -9.95
C VAL A 64 7.37 -1.01 -8.57
N THR A 65 8.35 -1.90 -8.52
CA THR A 65 9.04 -2.24 -7.27
C THR A 65 10.13 -1.23 -6.91
N PHE A 66 10.58 -1.19 -5.65
CA PHE A 66 11.68 -0.33 -5.20
C PHE A 66 12.96 -0.59 -6.01
N ALA A 67 13.30 -1.85 -6.29
CA ALA A 67 14.44 -2.20 -7.15
C ALA A 67 14.32 -1.59 -8.57
N GLU A 68 13.16 -1.75 -9.21
CA GLU A 68 12.88 -1.18 -10.54
C GLU A 68 12.82 0.36 -10.56
N ALA A 69 12.37 0.98 -9.48
CA ALA A 69 12.31 2.43 -9.34
C ALA A 69 13.67 3.06 -9.06
N THR A 70 14.65 2.27 -8.61
CA THR A 70 15.97 2.76 -8.21
C THR A 70 17.09 2.39 -9.19
N ASP A 71 16.85 1.48 -10.13
CA ASP A 71 17.76 1.23 -11.26
C ASP A 71 17.70 2.36 -12.29
N LYS A 72 18.82 3.07 -12.44
CA LYS A 72 19.02 4.17 -13.39
C LYS A 72 18.78 3.80 -14.86
N ASN A 73 18.92 2.51 -15.19
CA ASN A 73 18.72 2.01 -16.55
C ASN A 73 17.28 1.53 -16.79
N HIS A 74 16.47 1.43 -15.73
CA HIS A 74 15.10 1.00 -15.83
C HIS A 74 14.18 2.17 -16.20
N ARG A 75 13.12 1.86 -16.94
CA ARG A 75 12.16 2.88 -17.44
C ARG A 75 11.41 3.62 -16.32
N SER A 76 11.33 3.00 -15.15
CA SER A 76 10.60 3.51 -13.99
C SER A 76 11.51 4.21 -12.97
N TYR A 77 12.75 4.52 -13.35
CA TYR A 77 13.70 5.19 -12.47
C TYR A 77 13.13 6.51 -11.91
N GLY A 78 13.22 6.69 -10.58
CA GLY A 78 12.68 7.85 -9.87
C GLY A 78 11.17 7.83 -9.65
N HIS A 79 10.51 6.68 -9.85
CA HIS A 79 9.10 6.51 -9.50
C HIS A 79 8.93 6.39 -7.99
N GLU A 80 8.24 7.37 -7.40
CA GLU A 80 8.04 7.47 -5.95
C GLU A 80 6.55 7.47 -5.59
N ARG A 81 6.21 6.74 -4.53
CA ARG A 81 4.90 6.75 -3.90
C ARG A 81 5.02 6.70 -2.38
N HIS A 82 4.23 7.55 -1.74
CA HIS A 82 4.21 7.72 -0.29
C HIS A 82 5.61 7.92 0.32
N GLY A 83 6.32 8.95 -0.17
CA GLY A 83 7.59 9.41 0.41
C GLY A 83 8.86 8.64 0.02
N MET A 84 8.74 7.49 -0.66
CA MET A 84 9.88 6.67 -1.09
C MET A 84 9.64 6.02 -2.46
N GLU A 85 10.70 5.49 -3.08
CA GLU A 85 10.65 4.81 -4.36
C GLU A 85 9.78 3.53 -4.34
N GLY A 86 9.18 3.21 -5.48
CA GLY A 86 8.33 2.03 -5.65
C GLY A 86 6.90 2.20 -5.13
N ASP A 87 6.01 1.32 -5.58
CA ASP A 87 4.59 1.32 -5.23
C ASP A 87 4.32 0.66 -3.87
N VAL A 88 3.25 1.11 -3.21
CA VAL A 88 2.68 0.44 -2.03
C VAL A 88 1.45 -0.32 -2.47
N ILE A 89 1.39 -1.61 -2.13
CA ILE A 89 0.33 -2.51 -2.59
C ILE A 89 -0.48 -3.05 -1.42
N ILE A 90 -1.78 -3.23 -1.66
CA ILE A 90 -2.72 -3.86 -0.74
C ILE A 90 -2.94 -5.29 -1.23
N TYR A 91 -2.70 -6.28 -0.39
CA TYR A 91 -2.77 -7.68 -0.81
C TYR A 91 -3.42 -8.60 0.24
N ALA A 92 -4.00 -9.69 -0.26
CA ALA A 92 -4.50 -10.80 0.53
C ALA A 92 -3.36 -11.77 0.87
N LYS A 93 -3.26 -12.15 2.15
CA LYS A 93 -2.21 -13.06 2.63
C LYS A 93 -2.41 -14.46 2.05
N ASN A 94 -1.48 -14.94 1.23
CA ASN A 94 -1.58 -16.21 0.50
C ASN A 94 -2.88 -16.38 -0.32
N GLY A 95 -3.50 -15.26 -0.73
CA GLY A 95 -4.80 -15.27 -1.43
C GLY A 95 -6.00 -15.66 -0.55
N GLU A 96 -5.85 -15.65 0.77
CA GLU A 96 -6.88 -16.02 1.73
C GLU A 96 -7.74 -14.82 2.15
N GLU A 97 -9.00 -15.08 2.50
CA GLU A 97 -9.87 -14.05 3.10
C GLU A 97 -9.37 -13.66 4.49
N GLY A 98 -9.34 -12.36 4.76
CA GLY A 98 -8.95 -11.82 6.05
C GLY A 98 -8.55 -10.35 5.97
N THR A 99 -7.93 -9.84 7.03
CA THR A 99 -7.37 -8.49 7.03
C THR A 99 -6.22 -8.40 6.03
N PRO A 100 -6.32 -7.53 5.00
CA PRO A 100 -5.25 -7.36 4.02
C PRO A 100 -4.06 -6.64 4.65
N ILE A 101 -2.91 -6.72 3.98
CA ILE A 101 -1.70 -6.02 4.35
C ILE A 101 -1.41 -4.93 3.33
N ILE A 102 -0.87 -3.80 3.78
CA ILE A 102 -0.49 -2.66 2.96
C ILE A 102 1.00 -2.42 3.17
N HIS A 103 1.83 -2.81 2.21
CA HIS A 103 3.29 -2.69 2.30
C HIS A 103 3.91 -2.32 0.95
N ARG A 104 5.16 -1.84 0.98
CA ARG A 104 5.91 -1.46 -0.21
C ARG A 104 6.35 -2.68 -1.00
N ALA A 105 6.20 -2.61 -2.32
CA ALA A 105 6.75 -3.59 -3.24
C ALA A 105 8.27 -3.38 -3.38
N ILE A 106 9.08 -4.28 -2.84
CA ILE A 106 10.55 -4.11 -2.80
C ILE A 106 11.21 -4.62 -4.07
N LEU A 107 10.93 -5.88 -4.43
CA LEU A 107 11.43 -6.49 -5.65
C LEU A 107 10.43 -7.52 -6.16
N ARG A 108 10.52 -7.85 -7.45
CA ARG A 108 9.72 -8.90 -8.07
C ARG A 108 10.64 -10.05 -8.47
N VAL A 109 10.23 -11.28 -8.16
CA VAL A 109 10.87 -12.49 -8.68
C VAL A 109 10.03 -13.06 -9.80
N VAL A 110 10.65 -13.29 -10.95
CA VAL A 110 10.01 -13.83 -12.16
C VAL A 110 10.72 -15.11 -12.56
N ALA A 111 9.96 -16.13 -12.93
CA ALA A 111 10.50 -17.35 -13.50
C ALA A 111 11.13 -17.06 -14.86
N GLU A 112 12.42 -17.38 -15.02
CA GLU A 112 13.18 -17.16 -16.26
C GLU A 112 13.15 -18.43 -17.12
N GLN A 113 13.80 -19.51 -16.64
CA GLN A 113 13.77 -20.80 -17.31
C GLN A 113 12.75 -21.73 -16.64
N THR A 114 11.90 -22.35 -17.46
CA THR A 114 10.89 -23.30 -17.01
C THR A 114 10.87 -24.56 -17.87
N ILE A 115 10.44 -25.68 -17.29
CA ILE A 115 10.20 -26.93 -18.01
C ILE A 115 8.82 -27.50 -17.67
N LEU A 116 8.32 -28.36 -18.55
CA LEU A 116 7.07 -29.08 -18.34
C LEU A 116 7.24 -30.09 -17.18
N PRO A 117 6.27 -30.17 -16.25
CA PRO A 117 6.29 -31.18 -15.22
C PRO A 117 5.98 -32.58 -15.78
N ASP A 118 6.59 -33.60 -15.20
CA ASP A 118 6.16 -34.99 -15.37
C ASP A 118 4.95 -35.26 -14.48
N ARG A 119 3.75 -35.18 -15.06
CA ARG A 119 2.49 -35.30 -14.31
C ARG A 119 2.13 -36.73 -13.92
N GLU A 120 2.90 -37.72 -14.40
CA GLU A 120 2.72 -39.13 -14.01
C GLU A 120 3.64 -39.52 -12.85
N ALA A 121 4.69 -38.73 -12.59
CA ALA A 121 5.62 -38.93 -11.49
C ALA A 121 5.05 -38.46 -10.14
N GLU A 122 5.58 -39.01 -9.05
CA GLU A 122 5.28 -38.55 -7.68
C GLU A 122 5.86 -37.14 -7.45
N ASP A 123 7.10 -36.92 -7.87
CA ASP A 123 7.75 -35.61 -7.92
C ASP A 123 7.75 -35.09 -9.37
N PRO A 124 6.92 -34.09 -9.70
CA PRO A 124 6.72 -33.66 -11.07
C PRO A 124 7.90 -32.87 -11.65
N CYS A 125 8.85 -32.46 -10.82
CA CYS A 125 9.98 -31.62 -11.20
C CYS A 125 11.32 -32.24 -10.80
N PRO A 126 12.42 -31.92 -11.49
CA PRO A 126 13.78 -32.26 -11.05
C PRO A 126 14.08 -31.69 -9.66
N GLU A 127 15.07 -32.27 -8.96
CA GLU A 127 15.44 -31.88 -7.59
C GLU A 127 15.82 -30.38 -7.48
N ASP A 128 16.46 -29.81 -8.49
CA ASP A 128 16.90 -28.41 -8.50
C ASP A 128 15.81 -27.41 -8.98
N ALA A 129 14.57 -27.87 -9.16
CA ALA A 129 13.49 -27.07 -9.74
C ALA A 129 12.36 -26.81 -8.74
N THR A 130 11.86 -25.59 -8.71
CA THR A 130 10.69 -25.23 -7.89
C THR A 130 9.39 -25.52 -8.66
N TYR A 131 8.52 -26.36 -8.10
CA TYR A 131 7.21 -26.63 -8.69
C TYR A 131 6.18 -25.57 -8.30
N ASP A 132 5.63 -24.86 -9.28
CA ASP A 132 4.47 -23.98 -9.10
C ASP A 132 3.20 -24.61 -9.70
N ALA A 133 2.32 -25.10 -8.82
CA ALA A 133 1.05 -25.72 -9.20
C ALA A 133 0.01 -24.77 -9.81
N GLN A 134 0.14 -23.45 -9.62
CA GLN A 134 -0.83 -22.46 -10.11
C GLN A 134 -0.42 -21.84 -11.44
N ARG A 135 0.89 -21.80 -11.73
CA ARG A 135 1.43 -21.28 -12.99
C ARG A 135 0.97 -22.15 -14.17
N MET A 136 0.65 -21.50 -15.29
CA MET A 136 0.39 -22.19 -16.55
C MET A 136 1.72 -22.53 -17.22
N ALA A 137 1.93 -23.80 -17.55
CA ALA A 137 3.06 -24.26 -18.34
C ALA A 137 2.86 -23.98 -19.84
N GLU A 138 3.91 -24.19 -20.63
CA GLU A 138 3.90 -23.96 -22.08
C GLU A 138 2.86 -24.80 -22.85
N ASP A 139 2.46 -25.95 -22.29
CA ASP A 139 1.43 -26.83 -22.83
C ASP A 139 -0.01 -26.35 -22.54
N GLY A 140 -0.17 -25.22 -21.85
CA GLY A 140 -1.46 -24.62 -21.49
C GLY A 140 -2.16 -25.28 -20.30
N LEU A 141 -1.50 -26.22 -19.61
CA LEU A 141 -2.00 -26.85 -18.40
C LEU A 141 -1.36 -26.21 -17.16
N ARG A 142 -2.03 -26.31 -16.01
CA ARG A 142 -1.48 -25.85 -14.72
C ARG A 142 -0.35 -26.75 -14.24
N GLY A 143 0.57 -26.16 -13.48
CA GLY A 143 1.78 -26.82 -13.00
C GLY A 143 2.96 -26.54 -13.92
N SER A 144 3.98 -25.86 -13.41
CA SER A 144 5.23 -25.56 -14.12
C SER A 144 6.42 -25.76 -13.19
N CYS A 145 7.51 -26.34 -13.71
CA CYS A 145 8.77 -26.42 -12.98
C CYS A 145 9.64 -25.22 -13.34
N ILE A 146 10.09 -24.48 -12.34
CA ILE A 146 10.91 -23.28 -12.48
C ILE A 146 12.35 -23.67 -12.14
N LEU A 147 13.27 -23.43 -13.08
CA LEU A 147 14.69 -23.75 -12.91
C LEU A 147 15.47 -22.56 -12.39
N THR A 148 15.14 -21.37 -12.88
CA THR A 148 15.88 -20.14 -12.57
C THR A 148 14.96 -18.94 -12.46
N TRP A 149 15.47 -17.92 -11.78
CA TRP A 149 14.78 -16.70 -11.40
C TRP A 149 15.52 -15.48 -11.93
N THR A 150 14.76 -14.46 -12.28
CA THR A 150 15.24 -13.12 -12.62
C THR A 150 14.56 -12.10 -11.73
N VAL A 151 15.31 -11.08 -11.30
CA VAL A 151 14.78 -9.94 -10.54
C VAL A 151 14.89 -8.68 -11.42
N PRO A 152 13.77 -8.18 -11.98
CA PRO A 152 13.77 -6.91 -12.70
C PRO A 152 14.23 -5.76 -11.82
N GLY A 153 14.99 -4.82 -12.40
CA GLY A 153 15.57 -3.68 -11.68
C GLY A 153 16.86 -4.00 -10.92
N THR A 154 17.46 -5.18 -11.11
CA THR A 154 18.78 -5.52 -10.54
C THR A 154 19.66 -6.22 -11.58
N SER A 155 20.90 -6.54 -11.20
CA SER A 155 21.82 -7.36 -12.00
C SER A 155 21.51 -8.86 -11.98
N VAL A 156 20.57 -9.31 -11.12
CA VAL A 156 20.25 -10.72 -10.91
C VAL A 156 19.36 -11.26 -12.03
N LYS A 157 19.92 -12.13 -12.88
CA LYS A 157 19.23 -12.76 -14.01
C LYS A 157 19.62 -14.22 -14.14
N ASP A 158 18.65 -15.07 -14.42
CA ASP A 158 18.85 -16.50 -14.70
C ASP A 158 19.65 -17.23 -13.60
N VAL A 159 19.24 -17.07 -12.34
CA VAL A 159 19.89 -17.67 -11.16
C VAL A 159 19.00 -18.70 -10.47
N VAL A 160 19.58 -19.74 -9.86
CA VAL A 160 18.82 -20.75 -9.10
C VAL A 160 18.31 -20.17 -7.77
N ASN A 161 19.13 -19.36 -7.10
CA ASN A 161 18.78 -18.68 -5.86
C ASN A 161 19.03 -17.17 -5.97
N VAL A 162 18.14 -16.41 -5.34
CA VAL A 162 18.10 -14.95 -5.46
C VAL A 162 18.90 -14.33 -4.31
N THR A 163 19.93 -13.57 -4.66
CA THR A 163 20.69 -12.73 -3.72
C THR A 163 20.71 -11.30 -4.25
N VAL A 164 20.17 -10.35 -3.48
CA VAL A 164 20.15 -8.92 -3.81
C VAL A 164 20.58 -8.13 -2.57
N LEU A 165 21.55 -7.22 -2.76
CA LEU A 165 22.03 -6.32 -1.71
C LEU A 165 21.52 -4.90 -2.00
N PHE A 166 20.77 -4.34 -1.05
CA PHE A 166 20.32 -2.95 -1.09
C PHE A 166 21.32 -2.05 -0.37
N ASP A 167 22.59 -2.11 -0.79
CA ASP A 167 23.70 -1.31 -0.23
C ASP A 167 24.05 -0.08 -1.10
N GLY A 168 23.36 0.10 -2.23
CA GLY A 168 23.62 1.15 -3.21
C GLY A 168 24.49 0.71 -4.39
N SER A 169 24.97 -0.54 -4.43
CA SER A 169 25.78 -1.06 -5.55
C SER A 169 24.91 -1.70 -6.66
N ASP A 170 24.08 -2.68 -6.32
CA ASP A 170 23.19 -3.39 -7.24
C ASP A 170 21.79 -2.75 -7.28
N ALA A 171 21.13 -2.69 -6.12
CA ALA A 171 19.93 -1.89 -5.90
C ALA A 171 20.28 -0.67 -5.04
N ALA A 172 19.41 0.35 -4.99
CA ALA A 172 19.63 1.49 -4.11
C ALA A 172 19.69 1.08 -2.64
N TYR A 173 20.32 1.94 -1.84
CA TYR A 173 20.47 1.74 -0.41
C TYR A 173 19.11 1.76 0.29
N TYR A 174 18.74 0.67 0.97
CA TYR A 174 17.53 0.59 1.78
C TYR A 174 17.93 0.49 3.26
N ASP A 175 17.68 1.55 4.03
CA ASP A 175 18.03 1.60 5.46
C ASP A 175 17.03 0.80 6.31
N CYS A 176 17.52 -0.21 7.04
CA CYS A 176 16.70 -0.99 7.94
C CYS A 176 16.42 -0.31 9.28
N LYS A 177 17.01 0.88 9.55
CA LYS A 177 16.84 1.62 10.81
C LYS A 177 17.03 0.70 12.05
N ARG A 178 17.98 -0.23 11.96
CA ARG A 178 18.31 -1.22 13.00
C ARG A 178 19.82 -1.27 13.23
N PRO A 179 20.27 -1.51 14.47
CA PRO A 179 21.69 -1.71 14.72
C PRO A 179 22.18 -2.99 14.03
N ALA A 180 23.26 -2.87 13.25
CA ALA A 180 23.95 -4.03 12.70
C ALA A 180 24.48 -4.90 13.83
N HIS A 181 24.28 -6.20 13.74
CA HIS A 181 24.78 -7.16 14.72
C HIS A 181 25.09 -8.50 14.04
N SER A 182 26.17 -9.14 14.48
CA SER A 182 26.62 -10.43 13.95
C SER A 182 26.82 -11.40 15.10
N GLY A 183 26.27 -12.61 14.97
CA GLY A 183 26.52 -13.74 15.85
C GLY A 183 27.49 -14.73 15.22
N GLU A 184 27.78 -15.83 15.93
CA GLU A 184 28.67 -16.90 15.44
C GLU A 184 28.17 -17.53 14.13
N ASN A 185 26.86 -17.53 13.89
CA ASN A 185 26.22 -18.18 12.74
C ASN A 185 25.32 -17.25 11.89
N TYR A 186 25.36 -15.93 12.12
CA TYR A 186 24.55 -15.01 11.34
C TYR A 186 25.12 -13.60 11.29
N VAL A 187 24.81 -12.88 10.22
CA VAL A 187 25.06 -11.44 10.07
C VAL A 187 23.71 -10.78 9.79
N VAL A 188 23.44 -9.67 10.49
CA VAL A 188 22.30 -8.79 10.23
C VAL A 188 22.86 -7.43 9.87
N GLU A 189 22.74 -7.10 8.58
CA GLU A 189 23.19 -5.84 8.01
C GLU A 189 22.27 -4.66 8.41
N PRO A 190 22.81 -3.43 8.40
CA PRO A 190 22.01 -2.21 8.61
C PRO A 190 21.13 -1.88 7.39
N HIS A 191 21.33 -2.54 6.27
CA HIS A 191 20.57 -2.38 5.04
C HIS A 191 19.87 -3.69 4.64
N LEU A 192 18.92 -3.60 3.71
CA LEU A 192 18.15 -4.76 3.30
C LEU A 192 19.01 -5.72 2.48
N VAL A 193 18.98 -6.99 2.85
CA VAL A 193 19.68 -8.06 2.12
C VAL A 193 18.71 -9.20 1.90
N VAL A 194 18.50 -9.56 0.64
CA VAL A 194 17.87 -10.82 0.24
C VAL A 194 19.00 -11.79 -0.04
N TRP A 195 19.05 -12.92 0.66
CA TRP A 195 20.23 -13.79 0.65
C TRP A 195 19.87 -15.23 0.36
N GLN A 196 20.37 -15.76 -0.77
CA GLN A 196 20.20 -17.17 -1.17
C GLN A 196 18.74 -17.62 -1.06
N TRP A 197 17.82 -16.73 -1.43
CA TRP A 197 16.40 -17.00 -1.34
C TRP A 197 15.98 -17.91 -2.48
N GLU A 198 15.26 -18.97 -2.17
CA GLU A 198 14.61 -19.86 -3.13
C GLU A 198 13.10 -19.57 -3.09
N PRO A 199 12.56 -18.75 -4.02
CA PRO A 199 11.15 -18.44 -4.05
C PRO A 199 10.33 -19.70 -4.33
N ILE A 200 9.20 -19.86 -3.64
CA ILE A 200 8.27 -20.98 -3.89
C ILE A 200 7.42 -20.80 -5.16
N HIS A 201 7.36 -19.58 -5.71
CA HIS A 201 6.70 -19.21 -6.95
C HIS A 201 7.06 -17.76 -7.32
N GLU A 202 6.64 -17.31 -8.51
CA GLU A 202 6.78 -15.90 -8.91
C GLU A 202 5.89 -14.97 -8.06
N GLY A 203 6.32 -13.72 -7.93
CA GLY A 203 5.58 -12.71 -7.18
C GLY A 203 6.45 -11.58 -6.66
N ILE A 204 5.87 -10.76 -5.80
CA ILE A 204 6.50 -9.56 -5.25
C ILE A 204 6.92 -9.82 -3.80
N LEU A 205 8.16 -9.47 -3.46
CA LEU A 205 8.62 -9.40 -2.08
C LEU A 205 8.23 -8.03 -1.51
N THR A 206 7.57 -8.04 -0.35
CA THR A 206 6.99 -6.84 0.26
C THR A 206 7.57 -6.56 1.63
N LEU A 207 7.58 -5.29 2.02
CA LEU A 207 8.12 -4.83 3.29
C LEU A 207 7.39 -3.57 3.75
N GLY A 208 7.05 -3.51 5.04
CA GLY A 208 6.63 -2.26 5.68
C GLY A 208 7.80 -1.32 5.88
N ASP A 209 7.63 -0.04 5.52
CA ASP A 209 8.69 0.98 5.58
C ASP A 209 9.30 1.15 6.98
N ASN A 210 8.53 0.85 8.03
CA ASN A 210 8.94 0.88 9.43
C ASN A 210 9.05 -0.51 10.08
N ASN A 211 9.30 -1.57 9.29
CA ASN A 211 9.37 -2.95 9.81
C ASN A 211 10.79 -3.46 10.04
N LYS A 212 11.80 -2.57 10.09
CA LYS A 212 13.21 -2.90 10.35
C LYS A 212 13.78 -4.00 9.43
N CYS A 213 13.40 -3.96 8.15
CA CYS A 213 13.72 -4.99 7.15
C CYS A 213 13.27 -6.41 7.52
N SER A 214 12.24 -6.56 8.35
CA SER A 214 11.52 -7.82 8.48
C SER A 214 10.56 -7.95 7.30
N VAL A 215 11.03 -8.56 6.21
CA VAL A 215 10.22 -8.75 4.99
C VAL A 215 9.05 -9.68 5.26
N ASP A 216 7.96 -9.52 4.52
CA ASP A 216 6.71 -10.26 4.77
C ASP A 216 6.86 -11.75 4.47
N GLN A 217 7.78 -12.10 3.57
CA GLN A 217 8.12 -13.47 3.19
C GLN A 217 8.99 -14.20 4.23
N GLY A 218 9.41 -13.51 5.29
CA GLY A 218 10.09 -14.10 6.43
C GLY A 218 11.55 -14.46 6.20
N ALA A 219 12.10 -15.22 7.15
CA ALA A 219 13.54 -15.48 7.29
C ALA A 219 14.19 -16.21 6.10
N GLN A 220 13.39 -16.89 5.27
CA GLN A 220 13.87 -17.58 4.06
C GLN A 220 14.33 -16.58 2.99
N ALA A 221 13.76 -15.37 2.96
CA ALA A 221 14.14 -14.33 2.02
C ALA A 221 15.20 -13.40 2.61
N THR A 222 14.98 -12.92 3.85
CA THR A 222 15.89 -12.01 4.55
C THR A 222 16.09 -12.48 5.97
N ASN A 223 17.35 -12.71 6.34
CA ASN A 223 17.72 -13.21 7.65
C ASN A 223 17.19 -12.31 8.80
N GLY A 224 16.68 -12.94 9.86
CA GLY A 224 16.07 -12.25 11.00
C GLY A 224 14.67 -11.69 10.76
N SER A 225 14.05 -11.92 9.59
CA SER A 225 12.67 -11.51 9.32
C SER A 225 11.67 -12.45 9.98
N SER A 226 10.70 -11.89 10.71
CA SER A 226 9.61 -12.64 11.33
C SER A 226 8.62 -13.18 10.31
N GLY A 227 8.44 -12.45 9.20
CA GLY A 227 7.41 -12.72 8.20
C GLY A 227 6.00 -12.33 8.66
N VAL A 228 5.09 -12.23 7.71
CA VAL A 228 3.65 -12.08 7.96
C VAL A 228 3.00 -13.46 7.94
N HIS A 229 2.14 -13.73 8.92
CA HIS A 229 1.45 -15.00 9.04
C HIS A 229 0.00 -14.94 8.55
N SER A 230 -0.38 -16.02 7.88
CA SER A 230 -1.72 -16.41 7.49
C SER A 230 -2.07 -17.78 8.12
N PRO A 231 -3.34 -18.19 8.12
CA PRO A 231 -3.75 -19.56 8.45
C PRO A 231 -2.91 -20.67 7.78
N SER A 232 -2.43 -20.48 6.55
CA SER A 232 -1.57 -21.45 5.85
C SER A 232 -0.08 -21.37 6.19
N GLY A 233 0.35 -20.38 6.97
CA GLY A 233 1.75 -20.17 7.32
C GLY A 233 2.28 -18.79 6.95
N ILE A 234 3.59 -18.68 6.77
CA ILE A 234 4.23 -17.42 6.34
C ILE A 234 3.78 -17.09 4.91
N VAL A 235 3.56 -15.82 4.64
CA VAL A 235 3.13 -15.34 3.33
C VAL A 235 4.23 -15.57 2.29
N GLY A 236 3.87 -16.14 1.13
CA GLY A 236 4.78 -16.30 -0.01
C GLY A 236 5.05 -14.99 -0.77
N PRO A 237 5.82 -15.03 -1.87
CA PRO A 237 5.87 -13.93 -2.83
C PRO A 237 4.46 -13.52 -3.25
N ILE A 238 4.13 -12.23 -3.25
CA ILE A 238 2.76 -11.79 -3.53
C ILE A 238 2.45 -12.02 -5.01
N ARG A 239 1.56 -12.97 -5.30
CA ARG A 239 1.10 -13.21 -6.68
C ARG A 239 0.28 -12.03 -7.17
N ASP A 240 0.29 -11.86 -8.48
CA ASP A 240 -0.53 -10.87 -9.17
C ASP A 240 -2.03 -10.99 -8.83
N THR A 241 -2.52 -12.21 -8.63
CA THR A 241 -3.92 -12.48 -8.24
C THR A 241 -4.23 -12.23 -6.76
N TRP A 242 -3.21 -12.03 -5.93
CA TRP A 242 -3.37 -11.73 -4.49
C TRP A 242 -3.38 -10.23 -4.22
N VAL A 243 -2.97 -9.41 -5.20
CA VAL A 243 -3.05 -7.96 -5.11
C VAL A 243 -4.50 -7.52 -5.21
N LEU A 244 -4.97 -6.83 -4.18
CA LEU A 244 -6.32 -6.27 -4.10
C LEU A 244 -6.38 -4.85 -4.69
N GLY A 245 -5.24 -4.17 -4.72
CA GLY A 245 -5.07 -2.88 -5.38
C GLY A 245 -3.75 -2.21 -4.99
N VAL A 246 -3.52 -1.04 -5.57
CA VAL A 246 -2.34 -0.22 -5.28
C VAL A 246 -2.77 1.05 -4.55
N ALA A 247 -1.98 1.44 -3.55
CA ALA A 247 -2.22 2.64 -2.77
C ALA A 247 -2.07 3.88 -3.65
N GLY A 248 -3.14 4.67 -3.70
CA GLY A 248 -3.20 5.94 -4.43
C GLY A 248 -3.07 7.14 -3.51
N GLY A 249 -4.00 8.09 -3.64
CA GLY A 249 -4.05 9.23 -2.74
C GLY A 249 -4.39 8.82 -1.31
N GLU A 250 -3.82 9.54 -0.34
CA GLU A 250 -4.21 9.45 1.06
C GLU A 250 -5.11 10.63 1.45
N LEU A 251 -6.03 10.37 2.37
CA LEU A 251 -6.85 11.35 3.06
C LEU A 251 -6.42 11.37 4.53
N PRO A 252 -5.54 12.30 4.92
CA PRO A 252 -4.92 12.29 6.23
C PRO A 252 -5.95 12.37 7.36
N TRP A 253 -5.69 11.62 8.44
CA TRP A 253 -6.36 11.70 9.75
C TRP A 253 -7.85 11.30 9.80
N LEU A 254 -8.53 11.22 8.66
CA LEU A 254 -9.98 10.93 8.61
C LEU A 254 -10.31 9.48 9.02
N GLY A 255 -9.38 8.55 8.80
CA GLY A 255 -9.47 7.16 9.25
C GLY A 255 -9.46 7.02 10.77
N THR A 256 -8.90 7.98 11.51
CA THR A 256 -8.91 8.02 12.97
C THR A 256 -10.34 7.93 13.53
N VAL A 257 -11.33 8.54 12.86
CA VAL A 257 -12.74 8.46 13.29
C VAL A 257 -13.22 7.00 13.29
N LYS A 258 -12.88 6.21 12.27
CA LYS A 258 -13.24 4.79 12.19
C LYS A 258 -12.57 4.01 13.32
N LEU A 259 -11.29 4.28 13.58
CA LEU A 259 -10.54 3.62 14.64
C LEU A 259 -11.09 3.94 16.03
N MET A 260 -11.53 5.17 16.28
CA MET A 260 -12.20 5.59 17.52
C MET A 260 -13.54 4.89 17.74
N MET A 261 -14.27 4.60 16.65
CA MET A 261 -15.56 3.92 16.68
C MET A 261 -15.44 2.39 16.61
N GLY A 262 -14.22 1.86 16.52
CA GLY A 262 -13.97 0.43 16.44
C GLY A 262 -14.42 -0.32 17.70
N GLY A 263 -15.04 -1.48 17.50
CA GLY A 263 -15.44 -2.38 18.60
C GLY A 263 -14.27 -3.21 19.14
N GLU A 264 -14.58 -4.24 19.95
CA GLU A 264 -13.59 -5.09 20.64
C GLU A 264 -12.57 -5.78 19.72
N ASN A 265 -12.88 -5.96 18.43
CA ASN A 265 -12.00 -6.58 17.43
C ASN A 265 -11.20 -5.58 16.59
N SER A 266 -11.29 -4.28 16.88
CA SER A 266 -10.54 -3.24 16.18
C SER A 266 -9.15 -3.09 16.77
N TYR A 267 -8.15 -2.83 15.92
CA TYR A 267 -6.81 -2.42 16.37
C TYR A 267 -6.84 -1.11 17.19
N GLY A 268 -7.91 -0.31 17.01
CA GLY A 268 -8.16 0.90 17.78
C GLY A 268 -7.19 2.02 17.44
N THR A 269 -7.01 2.96 18.37
CA THR A 269 -6.22 4.19 18.14
C THR A 269 -4.82 4.17 18.77
N GLN A 270 -4.35 3.01 19.24
CA GLN A 270 -3.06 2.88 19.93
C GLN A 270 -1.86 3.30 19.05
N ASP A 271 -2.02 3.18 17.74
CA ASP A 271 -1.00 3.49 16.76
C ASP A 271 -1.17 4.84 16.08
N VAL A 272 -2.29 5.52 16.31
CA VAL A 272 -2.56 6.84 15.72
C VAL A 272 -1.70 7.90 16.41
N PRO A 273 -0.88 8.67 15.69
CA PRO A 273 -0.07 9.71 16.31
C PRO A 273 -0.94 10.85 16.85
N TYR A 274 -0.45 11.54 17.89
CA TYR A 274 -1.21 12.61 18.55
C TYR A 274 -1.49 13.81 17.63
N SER A 275 -0.58 14.07 16.69
CA SER A 275 -0.72 15.07 15.63
C SER A 275 -1.98 14.83 14.81
N SER A 276 -2.27 13.58 14.40
CA SER A 276 -3.46 13.21 13.63
C SER A 276 -4.75 13.57 14.34
N PHE A 277 -4.83 13.37 15.66
CA PHE A 277 -5.99 13.81 16.44
C PHE A 277 -6.17 15.33 16.38
N SER A 278 -5.10 16.09 16.64
CA SER A 278 -5.17 17.55 16.61
C SER A 278 -5.56 18.09 15.24
N ALA A 279 -5.04 17.47 14.18
CA ALA A 279 -5.30 17.84 12.80
C ALA A 279 -6.72 17.48 12.38
N LEU A 280 -7.23 16.31 12.78
CA LEU A 280 -8.61 15.90 12.60
C LEU A 280 -9.59 16.89 13.27
N PHE A 281 -9.39 17.22 14.54
CA PHE A 281 -10.27 18.17 15.23
C PHE A 281 -10.21 19.56 14.61
N THR A 282 -9.04 19.99 14.15
CA THR A 282 -8.87 21.26 13.43
C THR A 282 -9.61 21.24 12.09
N LEU A 283 -9.52 20.15 11.33
CA LEU A 283 -10.23 19.95 10.07
C LEU A 283 -11.75 19.99 10.29
N LEU A 284 -12.25 19.26 11.29
CA LEU A 284 -13.68 19.26 11.63
C LEU A 284 -14.16 20.65 12.05
N ALA A 285 -13.40 21.36 12.88
CA ALA A 285 -13.71 22.72 13.27
C ALA A 285 -13.75 23.66 12.06
N LEU A 286 -12.79 23.53 11.13
CA LEU A 286 -12.74 24.33 9.90
C LEU A 286 -13.96 24.07 9.02
N VAL A 287 -14.33 22.80 8.81
CA VAL A 287 -15.51 22.43 8.01
C VAL A 287 -16.80 22.98 8.64
N LEU A 288 -16.94 22.91 9.96
CA LEU A 288 -18.12 23.43 10.67
C LEU A 288 -18.18 24.97 10.66
N LEU A 289 -17.03 25.65 10.74
CA LEU A 289 -16.95 27.11 10.72
C LEU A 289 -16.98 27.70 9.31
N ALA A 290 -16.65 26.92 8.27
CA ALA A 290 -16.56 27.37 6.88
C ALA A 290 -17.84 28.05 6.37
N PRO A 291 -19.07 27.55 6.62
CA PRO A 291 -20.29 28.24 6.19
C PRO A 291 -20.42 29.63 6.82
N PHE A 292 -20.13 29.76 8.12
CA PHE A 292 -20.22 31.04 8.82
C PHE A 292 -19.17 32.05 8.31
N VAL A 293 -17.95 31.59 8.07
CA VAL A 293 -16.88 32.44 7.53
C VAL A 293 -17.20 32.86 6.10
N THR A 294 -17.61 31.92 5.25
CA THR A 294 -17.96 32.21 3.84
C THR A 294 -19.15 33.14 3.75
N GLU A 295 -20.19 32.97 4.58
CA GLU A 295 -21.32 33.90 4.64
C GLU A 295 -20.89 35.32 5.04
N ASN A 296 -20.08 35.45 6.11
CA ASN A 296 -19.61 36.75 6.56
C ASN A 296 -18.70 37.44 5.53
N VAL A 297 -17.81 36.68 4.89
CA VAL A 297 -16.94 37.18 3.82
C VAL A 297 -17.79 37.61 2.63
N PHE A 298 -18.74 36.78 2.20
CA PHE A 298 -19.62 37.09 1.08
C PHE A 298 -20.47 38.34 1.36
N LYS A 299 -21.08 38.45 2.55
CA LYS A 299 -21.80 39.66 2.99
C LYS A 299 -20.91 40.89 2.99
N ARG A 300 -19.65 40.77 3.44
CA ARG A 300 -18.69 41.88 3.46
C ARG A 300 -18.25 42.32 2.07
N ILE A 301 -18.13 41.39 1.12
CA ILE A 301 -17.84 41.69 -0.28
C ILE A 301 -19.07 42.33 -0.93
N LEU A 302 -20.24 41.73 -0.76
CA LEU A 302 -21.50 42.20 -1.35
C LEU A 302 -21.87 43.61 -0.87
N SER A 303 -21.70 43.90 0.42
CA SER A 303 -21.96 45.24 0.98
C SER A 303 -21.02 46.33 0.47
N ARG A 304 -19.87 45.97 -0.14
CA ARG A 304 -18.95 46.91 -0.80
C ARG A 304 -19.24 47.06 -2.30
N ALA A 305 -20.11 46.24 -2.87
CA ALA A 305 -20.48 46.31 -4.28
C ALA A 305 -21.38 47.55 -4.54
N PRO A 306 -21.14 48.29 -5.63
CA PRO A 306 -21.89 49.52 -5.93
C PRO A 306 -23.39 49.25 -6.19
N GLU A 307 -23.75 48.07 -6.71
CA GLU A 307 -25.14 47.63 -6.88
C GLU A 307 -25.93 47.45 -5.57
N TRP A 308 -25.28 47.18 -4.43
CA TRP A 308 -25.97 46.95 -3.15
C TRP A 308 -26.71 48.20 -2.62
N LYS A 309 -26.26 49.41 -3.01
CA LYS A 309 -26.92 50.67 -2.64
C LYS A 309 -28.33 50.84 -3.21
N TRP A 310 -28.66 50.09 -4.26
CA TRP A 310 -29.94 50.18 -4.97
C TRP A 310 -30.90 49.04 -4.58
N ALA A 311 -30.44 48.08 -3.77
CA ALA A 311 -31.19 46.89 -3.36
C ALA A 311 -31.77 46.99 -1.93
N GLN A 312 -31.56 48.09 -1.21
CA GLN A 312 -32.20 48.29 0.09
C GLN A 312 -33.71 48.59 -0.10
N PRO A 313 -34.60 47.89 0.62
CA PRO A 313 -36.02 48.20 0.56
C PRO A 313 -36.25 49.64 1.00
N VAL A 314 -37.05 50.37 0.23
CA VAL A 314 -37.54 51.69 0.64
C VAL A 314 -38.42 51.47 1.85
N ASP A 315 -38.02 52.01 3.01
CA ASP A 315 -38.90 52.07 4.18
C ASP A 315 -40.13 52.90 3.79
N VAL A 316 -41.26 52.22 3.55
CA VAL A 316 -42.55 52.87 3.39
C VAL A 316 -43.02 53.22 4.79
N PRO A 317 -43.20 54.50 5.13
CA PRO A 317 -43.76 54.87 6.43
C PRO A 317 -45.14 54.22 6.56
N GLU A 318 -45.41 53.57 7.69
CA GLU A 318 -46.80 53.23 8.05
C GLU A 318 -47.58 54.54 8.11
N GLU A 319 -48.55 54.71 7.20
CA GLU A 319 -49.51 55.81 7.26
C GLU A 319 -50.37 55.63 8.53
N GLU A 320 -50.27 56.61 9.44
CA GLU A 320 -51.14 56.78 10.61
C GLU A 320 -52.61 57.03 10.23
#